data_AF-A0A9P8NYS2-F1
#
_entry.id   AF-A0A9P8NYS2-F1
#
_cell.length_a   1.000
_cell.length_b   1.000
_cell.length_c   1.000
_cell.angle_alpha   90.00
_cell.angle_beta   90.00
_cell.angle_gamma   90.00
#
_symmetry.space_group_name_H-M   'P 1'
#
loop_
_entity.id
_entity.type
_entity.pdbx_description
1 polymer ?
#
loop_
_entity_poly.entity_id
_entity_poly.type
_entity_poly.pdbx_seq_one_letter_code
_entity_poly.pdbx_strand_id
1 'polypeptide(L)'
;MAKKGKKQEVEQAPDSDSDWDEGGKKVNKKQLEKQAKKQADADKKKEREALLAMEEESLPAKAKGKGKGKGKKGGNSDLDDALNSFGSKGSIDAHGIEDSIAALSLLKNDAVGAKEIDRHPERRFKAALAAYTERRLPEFKKENPGLRKQQLEQLIYKEFQKSDENPMNKETNVSFNAKDEDIRKVKDAVRDKRSKKFER
;
A
#
# COMPACT_ATOMS: atom_id res chain seq x y z
N MET A 1 29.42 21.21 -55.51
CA MET A 1 28.05 20.72 -55.78
C MET A 1 27.74 19.71 -54.69
N ALA A 2 26.68 19.70 -53.88
CA ALA A 2 25.35 20.32 -53.81
C ALA A 2 25.12 20.83 -52.35
N LYS A 3 24.44 21.92 -51.99
CA LYS A 3 23.11 22.54 -52.26
C LYS A 3 21.90 21.84 -51.58
N LYS A 4 21.38 22.52 -50.53
CA LYS A 4 19.99 22.65 -50.01
C LYS A 4 19.29 21.37 -49.49
N GLY A 5 18.54 21.34 -48.38
CA GLY A 5 17.84 22.37 -47.61
C GLY A 5 16.37 22.54 -48.05
N LYS A 6 15.42 21.87 -47.37
CA LYS A 6 13.93 22.06 -47.26
C LYS A 6 13.37 20.78 -46.57
N LYS A 7 12.64 20.72 -45.45
CA LYS A 7 11.53 21.50 -44.85
C LYS A 7 10.34 21.73 -45.80
N GLN A 8 9.32 20.88 -45.67
CA GLN A 8 7.88 21.06 -45.94
C GLN A 8 7.19 20.59 -44.63
N GLU A 9 6.51 21.42 -43.82
CA GLU A 9 5.17 22.04 -44.02
C GLU A 9 4.10 20.93 -44.13
N VAL A 10 3.42 20.51 -43.05
CA VAL A 10 2.29 21.13 -42.33
C VAL A 10 1.17 21.63 -43.26
N GLU A 11 0.22 20.74 -43.57
CA GLU A 11 -1.18 21.05 -43.89
C GLU A 11 -1.99 19.85 -43.39
N GLN A 12 -2.65 20.01 -42.24
CA GLN A 12 -4.11 20.15 -42.14
C GLN A 12 -4.86 18.86 -42.44
N ALA A 13 -5.30 18.21 -41.36
CA ALA A 13 -6.40 17.25 -41.38
C ALA A 13 -7.68 17.96 -41.88
N PRO A 14 -8.39 17.44 -42.88
CA PRO A 14 -9.75 17.87 -43.13
C PRO A 14 -10.69 17.06 -42.23
N ASP A 15 -11.37 17.80 -41.35
CA ASP A 15 -12.61 17.45 -40.66
C ASP A 15 -13.51 16.53 -41.50
N SER A 16 -13.69 15.29 -41.06
CA SER A 16 -14.68 14.36 -41.61
C SER A 16 -15.76 14.03 -40.57
N ASP A 17 -16.19 15.03 -39.79
CA ASP A 17 -17.27 14.88 -38.80
C ASP A 17 -18.49 15.79 -39.09
N SER A 18 -18.49 16.54 -40.20
CA SER A 18 -19.58 17.49 -40.51
C SER A 18 -20.57 17.04 -41.60
N ASP A 19 -20.39 15.88 -42.22
CA ASP A 19 -21.26 15.40 -43.33
C ASP A 19 -22.34 14.38 -42.91
N TRP A 20 -22.54 14.16 -41.59
CA TRP A 20 -23.53 13.19 -41.09
C TRP A 20 -24.68 13.78 -40.28
N ASP A 21 -24.81 15.11 -40.15
CA ASP A 21 -25.85 15.74 -39.32
C ASP A 21 -26.83 16.64 -40.10
N GLU A 22 -27.08 16.35 -41.38
CA GLU A 22 -28.17 16.96 -42.14
C GLU A 22 -29.14 15.91 -42.69
N GLY A 23 -29.88 15.25 -41.80
CA GLY A 23 -30.92 14.30 -42.23
C GLY A 23 -31.92 13.79 -41.18
N GLY A 24 -31.85 14.25 -39.93
CA GLY A 24 -32.69 13.71 -38.85
C GLY A 24 -33.96 14.53 -38.57
N LYS A 25 -35.12 14.06 -39.03
CA LYS A 25 -36.46 14.54 -38.56
C LYS A 25 -36.45 14.68 -37.04
N LYS A 26 -36.91 15.82 -36.51
CA LYS A 26 -37.02 16.14 -35.07
C LYS A 26 -37.71 15.02 -34.28
N VAL A 27 -36.93 14.06 -33.78
CA VAL A 27 -37.40 13.02 -32.84
C VAL A 27 -37.60 13.69 -31.50
N ASN A 28 -38.79 13.48 -30.91
CA ASN A 28 -39.26 14.18 -29.73
C ASN A 28 -38.26 14.02 -28.58
N LYS A 29 -37.62 15.12 -28.13
CA LYS A 29 -36.53 15.17 -27.13
C LYS A 29 -36.79 14.33 -25.87
N LYS A 30 -38.07 14.21 -25.48
CA LYS A 30 -38.55 13.43 -24.33
C LYS A 30 -38.46 11.90 -24.52
N GLN A 31 -38.42 11.40 -25.75
CA GLN A 31 -38.23 9.97 -26.06
C GLN A 31 -36.75 9.58 -26.05
N LEU A 32 -35.88 10.46 -26.55
CA LEU A 32 -34.43 10.26 -26.51
C LEU A 32 -33.90 10.26 -25.07
N GLU A 33 -34.37 11.17 -24.22
CA GLU A 33 -34.01 11.17 -22.79
C GLU A 33 -34.49 9.91 -22.05
N LYS A 34 -35.66 9.35 -22.41
CA LYS A 34 -36.15 8.09 -21.83
C LYS A 34 -35.33 6.88 -22.30
N GLN A 35 -34.87 6.88 -23.54
CA GLN A 35 -34.00 5.81 -24.07
C GLN A 35 -32.60 5.91 -23.47
N ALA A 36 -32.04 7.12 -23.35
CA ALA A 36 -30.76 7.37 -22.69
C ALA A 36 -30.77 6.95 -21.20
N LYS A 37 -31.85 7.24 -20.46
CA LYS A 37 -32.00 6.77 -19.07
C LYS A 37 -32.06 5.24 -18.97
N LYS A 38 -32.81 4.58 -19.87
CA LYS A 38 -32.88 3.11 -19.91
C LYS A 38 -31.55 2.46 -20.28
N GLN A 39 -30.78 3.07 -21.17
CA GLN A 39 -29.44 2.61 -21.52
C GLN A 39 -28.47 2.79 -20.35
N ALA A 40 -28.45 3.96 -19.73
CA ALA A 40 -27.63 4.21 -18.54
C ALA A 40 -27.97 3.27 -17.37
N ASP A 41 -29.25 2.94 -17.16
CA ASP A 41 -29.66 1.98 -16.14
C ASP A 41 -29.27 0.54 -16.49
N ALA A 42 -29.25 0.19 -17.78
CA ALA A 42 -28.78 -1.11 -18.24
C ALA A 42 -27.26 -1.24 -18.10
N ASP A 43 -26.52 -0.17 -18.39
CA ASP A 43 -25.06 -0.15 -18.27
C ASP A 43 -24.63 -0.19 -16.79
N LYS A 44 -25.30 0.56 -15.91
CA LYS A 44 -25.09 0.45 -14.45
C LYS A 44 -25.39 -0.94 -13.89
N LYS A 45 -26.37 -1.64 -14.44
CA LYS A 45 -26.67 -3.03 -14.04
C LYS A 45 -25.59 -3.99 -14.51
N LYS A 46 -25.13 -3.85 -15.76
CA LYS A 46 -24.03 -4.66 -16.31
C LYS A 46 -22.72 -4.41 -15.57
N GLU A 47 -22.41 -3.17 -15.21
CA GLU A 47 -21.24 -2.83 -14.40
C GLU A 47 -21.32 -3.47 -13.01
N ARG A 48 -22.49 -3.41 -12.36
CA ARG A 48 -22.69 -4.05 -11.06
C ARG A 48 -22.60 -5.58 -11.15
N GLU A 49 -23.14 -6.17 -12.20
CA GLU A 49 -23.08 -7.61 -12.43
C GLU A 49 -21.67 -8.08 -12.77
N ALA A 50 -20.90 -7.29 -13.53
CA ALA A 50 -19.49 -7.54 -13.81
C ALA A 50 -18.62 -7.44 -12.54
N LEU A 51 -18.90 -6.47 -11.66
CA LEU A 51 -18.24 -6.36 -10.36
C LEU A 51 -18.56 -7.54 -9.45
N LEU A 52 -19.83 -7.97 -9.41
CA LEU A 52 -20.26 -9.13 -8.62
C LEU A 52 -19.62 -10.43 -9.18
N ALA A 53 -19.51 -10.56 -10.50
CA ALA A 53 -18.83 -11.68 -11.13
C ALA A 53 -17.31 -11.69 -10.83
N MET A 54 -16.65 -10.53 -10.84
CA MET A 54 -15.24 -10.43 -10.43
C MET A 54 -15.05 -10.73 -8.93
N GLU A 55 -16.00 -10.33 -8.08
CA GLU A 55 -16.01 -10.72 -6.67
C GLU A 55 -16.22 -12.23 -6.50
N GLU A 56 -17.16 -12.85 -7.22
CA GLU A 56 -17.43 -14.30 -7.18
C GLU A 56 -16.28 -15.13 -7.76
N GLU A 57 -15.59 -14.65 -8.78
CA GLU A 57 -14.43 -15.34 -9.39
C GLU A 57 -13.17 -15.22 -8.51
N SER A 58 -13.08 -14.15 -7.70
CA SER A 58 -12.03 -14.00 -6.68
C SER A 58 -12.27 -14.87 -5.43
N LEU A 59 -13.49 -15.40 -5.26
CA LEU A 59 -13.79 -16.37 -4.22
C LEU A 59 -13.41 -17.79 -4.70
N PRO A 60 -12.48 -18.49 -4.02
CA PRO A 60 -12.02 -19.79 -4.48
C PRO A 60 -13.16 -20.81 -4.42
N ALA A 61 -13.61 -21.27 -5.58
CA ALA A 61 -14.63 -22.31 -5.73
C ALA A 61 -14.22 -23.59 -4.98
N LYS A 62 -14.99 -23.94 -3.95
CA LYS A 62 -14.90 -25.21 -3.24
C LYS A 62 -15.06 -26.38 -4.23
N ALA A 63 -14.01 -27.19 -4.35
CA ALA A 63 -14.05 -28.47 -5.04
C ALA A 63 -15.17 -29.38 -4.48
N LYS A 64 -16.13 -29.76 -5.33
CA LYS A 64 -17.02 -30.89 -5.08
C LYS A 64 -16.22 -32.19 -5.26
N GLY A 65 -15.68 -32.70 -4.15
CA GLY A 65 -15.12 -34.04 -4.06
C GLY A 65 -15.73 -34.78 -2.86
N LYS A 66 -16.28 -35.97 -3.10
CA LYS A 66 -16.75 -36.92 -2.06
C LYS A 66 -15.71 -37.05 -0.94
N GLY A 67 -16.09 -36.72 0.29
CA GLY A 67 -15.21 -36.83 1.46
C GLY A 67 -15.91 -37.49 2.64
N LYS A 68 -15.52 -38.75 2.92
CA LYS A 68 -15.68 -39.40 4.22
C LYS A 68 -15.15 -38.48 5.32
N GLY A 69 -15.82 -38.49 6.47
CA GLY A 69 -15.57 -37.61 7.60
C GLY A 69 -14.11 -37.47 8.01
N LYS A 70 -13.68 -36.21 8.10
CA LYS A 70 -12.78 -35.71 9.13
C LYS A 70 -13.11 -34.22 9.29
N GLY A 71 -13.64 -33.85 10.45
CA GLY A 71 -13.97 -32.47 10.76
C GLY A 71 -12.75 -31.58 10.53
N LYS A 72 -12.89 -30.62 9.62
CA LYS A 72 -11.91 -29.56 9.40
C LYS A 72 -12.06 -28.56 10.56
N LYS A 73 -11.48 -28.91 11.70
CA LYS A 73 -11.15 -27.97 12.78
C LYS A 73 -9.85 -27.30 12.35
N GLY A 74 -9.91 -26.17 11.66
CA GLY A 74 -8.70 -25.57 11.08
C GLY A 74 -9.01 -24.32 10.26
N GLY A 75 -9.71 -23.39 10.89
CA GLY A 75 -10.03 -22.09 10.28
C GLY A 75 -10.49 -21.11 11.34
N ASN A 76 -11.35 -21.56 12.26
CA ASN A 76 -11.71 -20.76 13.44
C ASN A 76 -10.68 -20.89 14.55
N SER A 77 -10.10 -22.09 14.75
CA SER A 77 -9.14 -22.33 15.83
C SER A 77 -7.90 -21.44 15.74
N ASP A 78 -7.36 -21.20 14.55
CA ASP A 78 -6.12 -20.43 14.44
C ASP A 78 -6.35 -18.93 14.70
N LEU A 79 -7.52 -18.41 14.31
CA LEU A 79 -7.93 -17.04 14.61
C LEU A 79 -8.36 -16.88 16.08
N ASP A 80 -9.12 -17.84 16.61
CA ASP A 80 -9.52 -17.87 18.01
C ASP A 80 -8.30 -17.98 18.92
N ASP A 81 -7.32 -18.83 18.58
CA ASP A 81 -6.08 -19.01 19.35
C ASP A 81 -5.17 -17.78 19.22
N ALA A 82 -5.10 -17.17 18.03
CA ALA A 82 -4.41 -15.90 17.85
C ALA A 82 -5.08 -14.75 18.61
N LEU A 83 -6.41 -14.73 18.72
CA LEU A 83 -7.16 -13.73 19.46
C LEU A 83 -7.02 -13.96 20.97
N ASN A 84 -6.98 -15.21 21.41
CA ASN A 84 -6.68 -15.58 22.80
C ASN A 84 -5.23 -15.27 23.17
N SER A 85 -4.30 -15.26 22.20
CA SER A 85 -2.93 -14.75 22.39
C SER A 85 -2.86 -13.23 22.49
N PHE A 86 -3.93 -12.52 22.08
CA PHE A 86 -4.00 -11.07 22.04
C PHE A 86 -4.56 -10.53 23.36
N GLY A 87 -3.68 -10.38 24.34
CA GLY A 87 -4.01 -9.84 25.66
C GLY A 87 -5.00 -10.70 26.46
N SER A 88 -5.26 -10.34 27.71
CA SER A 88 -6.09 -11.14 28.62
C SER A 88 -7.59 -11.12 28.29
N LYS A 89 -8.05 -10.25 27.40
CA LYS A 89 -9.49 -10.02 27.11
C LYS A 89 -9.97 -10.60 25.78
N GLY A 90 -9.08 -11.07 24.90
CA GLY A 90 -9.47 -11.59 23.59
C GLY A 90 -10.25 -10.58 22.73
N SER A 91 -10.05 -9.28 22.98
CA SER A 91 -10.73 -8.19 22.27
C SER A 91 -9.68 -7.20 21.78
N ILE A 92 -9.82 -6.79 20.52
CA ILE A 92 -9.00 -5.79 19.87
C ILE A 92 -9.83 -4.52 19.76
N ASP A 93 -9.38 -3.43 20.39
CA ASP A 93 -9.93 -2.10 20.13
C ASP A 93 -9.12 -1.43 19.02
N ALA A 94 -9.74 -1.24 17.86
CA ALA A 94 -9.13 -0.60 16.70
C ALA A 94 -10.07 0.47 16.16
N HIS A 95 -9.57 1.70 16.04
CA HIS A 95 -10.36 2.83 15.55
C HIS A 95 -9.84 3.32 14.20
N GLY A 96 -10.68 3.25 13.18
CA GLY A 96 -10.32 3.63 11.82
C GLY A 96 -9.76 2.48 10.98
N ILE A 97 -9.52 2.77 9.71
CA ILE A 97 -9.12 1.76 8.72
C ILE A 97 -7.66 1.34 8.94
N GLU A 98 -6.75 2.29 9.16
CA GLU A 98 -5.33 1.97 9.36
C GLU A 98 -5.09 1.14 10.62
N ASP A 99 -5.83 1.44 11.70
CA ASP A 99 -5.71 0.76 12.98
C ASP A 99 -6.27 -0.67 12.91
N SER A 100 -7.38 -0.85 12.18
CA SER A 100 -7.96 -2.18 11.91
C SER A 100 -7.01 -3.05 11.08
N ILE A 101 -6.36 -2.49 10.07
CA ILE A 101 -5.35 -3.20 9.26
C ILE A 101 -4.14 -3.57 10.10
N ALA A 102 -3.67 -2.66 10.96
CA ALA A 102 -2.55 -2.91 11.86
C ALA A 102 -2.86 -4.02 12.87
N ALA A 103 -4.06 -4.01 13.45
CA ALA A 103 -4.49 -5.03 14.40
C ALA A 103 -4.64 -6.42 13.74
N LEU A 104 -5.20 -6.50 12.52
CA LEU A 104 -5.25 -7.74 11.75
C LEU A 104 -3.85 -8.27 11.39
N SER A 105 -2.92 -7.37 11.07
CA SER A 105 -1.52 -7.74 10.80
C SER A 105 -0.84 -8.33 12.04
N LEU A 106 -1.22 -7.85 13.23
CA LEU A 106 -0.74 -8.37 14.51
C LEU A 106 -1.35 -9.73 14.87
N LEU A 107 -2.60 -9.97 14.46
CA LEU A 107 -3.28 -11.25 14.66
C LEU A 107 -2.66 -12.37 13.82
N LYS A 108 -2.02 -12.04 12.69
CA LYS A 108 -1.29 -13.03 11.88
C LYS A 108 -0.14 -13.65 12.70
N ASN A 109 0.05 -14.97 12.58
CA ASN A 109 1.15 -15.70 13.23
C ASN A 109 2.55 -15.17 12.87
N ASP A 110 2.67 -14.41 11.76
CA ASP A 110 3.88 -13.69 11.33
C ASP A 110 3.81 -12.19 11.64
N ALA A 111 3.31 -11.79 12.81
CA ALA A 111 3.18 -10.38 13.20
C ALA A 111 4.49 -9.58 13.13
N VAL A 112 5.62 -10.27 13.26
CA VAL A 112 6.95 -9.75 12.91
C VAL A 112 7.57 -10.70 11.89
N GLY A 113 7.47 -10.32 10.62
CA GLY A 113 7.99 -11.13 9.52
C GLY A 113 9.50 -11.30 9.64
N ALA A 114 10.05 -12.43 9.18
CA ALA A 114 11.51 -12.65 9.17
C ALA A 114 12.27 -11.57 8.39
N LYS A 115 11.59 -10.86 7.47
CA LYS A 115 12.13 -9.72 6.71
C LYS A 115 12.19 -8.41 7.52
N GLU A 116 11.38 -8.29 8.58
CA GLU A 116 11.37 -7.11 9.46
C GLU A 116 12.52 -7.16 10.47
N ILE A 117 13.03 -8.35 10.78
CA ILE A 117 14.21 -8.52 11.63
C ILE A 117 15.46 -8.21 10.82
N ASP A 118 16.17 -7.16 11.23
CA ASP A 118 17.45 -6.80 10.63
C ASP A 118 18.60 -7.17 11.57
N ARG A 119 19.54 -7.97 11.07
CA ARG A 119 20.78 -8.32 11.77
C ARG A 119 21.93 -7.36 11.42
N HIS A 120 21.76 -6.51 10.40
CA HIS A 120 22.78 -5.60 9.89
C HIS A 120 22.23 -4.18 9.62
N PRO A 121 21.75 -3.48 10.67
CA PRO A 121 21.28 -2.11 10.52
C PRO A 121 22.37 -1.16 9.99
N GLU A 122 23.65 -1.43 10.29
CA GLU A 122 24.80 -0.64 9.80
C GLU A 122 24.89 -0.58 8.27
N ARG A 123 24.49 -1.65 7.56
CA ARG A 123 24.51 -1.68 6.10
C ARG A 123 23.46 -0.76 5.50
N ARG A 124 22.32 -0.61 6.17
CA ARG A 124 21.21 0.25 5.74
C ARG A 124 21.40 1.69 6.18
N PHE A 125 22.16 1.93 7.25
CA PHE A 125 22.44 3.24 7.80
C PHE A 125 22.97 4.23 6.75
N LYS A 126 23.97 3.83 5.95
CA LYS A 126 24.55 4.71 4.92
C LYS A 126 23.54 5.10 3.83
N ALA A 127 22.71 4.15 3.40
CA ALA A 127 21.70 4.40 2.38
C ALA A 127 20.58 5.29 2.91
N ALA A 128 20.10 5.02 4.13
CA ALA A 128 19.07 5.82 4.78
C ALA A 128 19.56 7.25 5.08
N LEU A 129 20.80 7.41 5.53
CA LEU A 129 21.43 8.71 5.74
C LEU A 129 21.54 9.49 4.43
N ALA A 130 21.98 8.84 3.34
CA ALA A 130 22.05 9.49 2.03
C ALA A 130 20.66 9.99 1.58
N ALA A 131 19.64 9.13 1.64
CA ALA A 131 18.26 9.50 1.31
C ALA A 131 17.74 10.66 2.19
N TYR A 132 18.03 10.64 3.49
CA TYR A 132 17.65 11.71 4.41
C TYR A 132 18.35 13.04 4.07
N THR A 133 19.65 12.98 3.82
CA THR A 133 20.45 14.16 3.48
C THR A 133 19.99 14.79 2.18
N GLU A 134 19.69 14.02 1.14
CA GLU A 134 19.23 14.56 -0.15
C GLU A 134 17.89 15.31 -0.02
N ARG A 135 16.98 14.79 0.81
CA ARG A 135 15.69 15.43 1.09
C ARG A 135 15.84 16.71 1.93
N ARG A 136 16.62 16.67 3.01
CA ARG A 136 16.73 17.76 3.99
C ARG A 136 17.72 18.85 3.62
N LEU A 137 18.76 18.55 2.84
CA LEU A 137 19.79 19.53 2.47
C LEU A 137 19.27 20.81 1.80
N PRO A 138 18.26 20.81 0.90
CA PRO A 138 17.69 22.04 0.38
C PRO A 138 16.91 22.86 1.42
N GLU A 139 16.27 22.21 2.39
CA GLU A 139 15.55 22.88 3.49
C GLU A 139 16.54 23.58 4.43
N PHE A 140 17.56 22.83 4.87
CA PHE A 140 18.62 23.34 5.75
C PHE A 140 19.43 24.49 5.12
N LYS A 141 19.62 24.48 3.79
CA LYS A 141 20.27 25.59 3.08
C LYS A 141 19.46 26.89 3.11
N LYS A 142 18.12 26.78 3.11
CA LYS A 142 17.22 27.95 3.19
C LYS A 142 17.13 28.49 4.60
N GLU A 143 17.09 27.61 5.59
CA GLU A 143 17.03 27.97 7.01
C GLU A 143 18.35 28.57 7.51
N ASN A 144 19.48 28.07 7.00
CA ASN A 144 20.81 28.46 7.43
C ASN A 144 21.68 28.96 6.25
N PRO A 145 21.32 30.10 5.63
CA PRO A 145 22.10 30.69 4.55
C PRO A 145 23.41 31.24 5.14
N GLY A 146 24.50 30.49 5.01
CA GLY A 146 25.82 30.90 5.49
C GLY A 146 26.69 29.76 6.02
N LEU A 147 26.08 28.62 6.40
CA LEU A 147 26.85 27.45 6.79
C LEU A 147 27.42 26.71 5.58
N ARG A 148 28.64 26.20 5.73
CA ARG A 148 29.28 25.34 4.71
C ARG A 148 28.50 24.03 4.61
N LYS A 149 28.46 23.44 3.41
CA LYS A 149 27.79 22.14 3.15
C LYS A 149 28.12 21.07 4.20
N GLN A 150 29.39 20.95 4.58
CA GLN A 150 29.84 20.00 5.60
C GLN A 150 29.21 20.23 6.98
N GLN A 151 28.99 21.49 7.38
CA GLN A 151 28.35 21.81 8.65
C GLN A 151 26.85 21.51 8.60
N LEU A 152 26.19 21.76 7.46
CA LEU A 152 24.79 21.37 7.24
C LEU A 152 24.65 19.85 7.29
N GLU A 153 25.53 19.11 6.63
CA GLU A 153 25.57 17.64 6.69
C GLU A 153 25.75 17.12 8.13
N GLN A 154 26.56 17.78 8.96
CA GLN A 154 26.70 17.44 10.38
C GLN A 154 25.43 17.70 11.21
N LEU A 155 24.71 18.79 10.93
CA LEU A 155 23.43 19.08 11.59
C LEU A 155 22.37 18.05 11.19
N ILE A 156 22.27 17.76 9.89
CA ILE A 156 21.39 16.74 9.34
C ILE A 156 21.72 15.36 9.92
N TYR A 157 23.00 15.04 10.08
CA TYR A 157 23.43 13.79 10.71
C TYR A 157 22.96 13.66 12.16
N LYS A 158 23.06 14.74 12.95
CA LYS A 158 22.58 14.76 14.34
C LYS A 158 21.07 14.62 14.44
N GLU A 159 20.32 15.24 13.52
CA GLU A 159 18.87 15.07 13.44
C GLU A 159 18.52 13.64 13.02
N PHE A 160 19.23 13.09 12.04
CA PHE A 160 19.05 11.73 11.55
C PHE A 160 19.30 10.67 12.65
N GLN A 161 20.31 10.85 13.50
CA GLN A 161 20.56 9.93 14.61
C GLN A 161 19.36 9.77 15.55
N LYS A 162 18.56 10.83 15.73
CA LYS A 162 17.35 10.82 16.58
C LYS A 162 16.07 10.50 15.81
N SER A 163 16.10 10.53 14.49
CA SER A 163 14.93 10.31 13.64
C SER A 163 14.53 8.84 13.63
N ASP A 164 13.22 8.60 13.50
CA ASP A 164 12.65 7.27 13.28
C ASP A 164 13.03 6.69 11.91
N GLU A 165 13.51 7.51 10.96
CA GLU A 165 14.02 7.05 9.66
C GLU A 165 15.37 6.34 9.77
N ASN A 166 16.07 6.45 10.91
CA ASN A 166 17.31 5.73 11.15
C ASN A 166 17.04 4.22 11.37
N PRO A 167 17.58 3.33 10.50
CA PRO A 167 17.43 1.88 10.66
C PRO A 167 17.92 1.36 12.01
N MET A 168 18.85 2.07 12.66
CA MET A 168 19.41 1.67 13.96
C MET A 168 18.44 1.86 15.13
N ASN A 169 17.46 2.75 14.99
CA ASN A 169 16.45 3.03 16.02
C ASN A 169 15.23 2.08 15.91
N LYS A 170 15.22 1.16 14.94
CA LYS A 170 14.13 0.21 14.76
C LYS A 170 14.14 -0.84 15.87
N GLU A 171 12.97 -1.09 16.45
CA GLU A 171 12.79 -2.07 17.53
C GLU A 171 13.03 -3.52 17.09
N THR A 172 13.07 -3.78 15.78
CA THR A 172 13.25 -5.12 15.19
C THR A 172 14.72 -5.48 14.96
N ASN A 173 15.66 -4.65 15.42
CA ASN A 173 17.09 -4.92 15.29
C ASN A 173 17.53 -6.02 16.26
N VAL A 174 18.32 -6.96 15.75
CA VAL A 174 18.85 -8.07 16.54
C VAL A 174 20.37 -8.13 16.36
N SER A 175 21.10 -8.57 17.39
CA SER A 175 22.54 -8.75 17.30
C SER A 175 22.90 -9.81 16.24
N PHE A 176 24.03 -9.64 15.56
CA PHE A 176 24.44 -10.52 14.46
C PHE A 176 24.57 -12.00 14.90
N ASN A 177 25.09 -12.23 16.11
CA ASN A 177 25.30 -13.56 16.68
C ASN A 177 24.13 -14.06 17.55
N ALA A 178 22.96 -13.42 17.49
CA ALA A 178 21.79 -13.84 18.26
C ALA A 178 21.37 -15.26 17.86
N LYS A 179 20.97 -16.05 18.86
CA LYS A 179 20.37 -17.36 18.63
C LYS A 179 18.91 -17.21 18.23
N ASP A 180 18.33 -18.27 17.66
CA ASP A 180 16.92 -18.26 17.24
C ASP A 180 15.95 -17.98 18.41
N GLU A 181 16.32 -18.35 19.63
CA GLU A 181 15.55 -18.02 20.83
C GLU A 181 15.54 -16.51 21.12
N ASP A 182 16.66 -15.82 20.95
CA ASP A 182 16.74 -14.38 21.18
C ASP A 182 15.98 -13.61 20.11
N ILE A 183 15.98 -14.11 18.87
CA ILE A 183 15.15 -13.58 17.80
C ILE A 183 13.67 -13.72 18.14
N ARG A 184 13.24 -14.89 18.66
CA ARG A 184 11.85 -15.09 19.11
C ARG A 184 11.49 -14.12 20.24
N LYS A 185 12.34 -13.98 21.26
CA LYS A 185 12.11 -13.01 22.35
C LYS A 185 11.96 -11.57 21.84
N VAL A 186 12.76 -11.17 20.86
CA VAL A 186 12.63 -9.83 20.24
C VAL A 186 11.32 -9.72 19.46
N LYS A 187 10.91 -10.74 18.70
CA LYS A 187 9.61 -10.76 18.03
C LYS A 187 8.46 -10.65 19.01
N ASP A 188 8.50 -11.42 20.10
CA ASP A 188 7.46 -11.44 21.13
C ASP A 188 7.41 -10.08 21.84
N ALA A 189 8.55 -9.51 22.21
CA ALA A 189 8.62 -8.18 22.82
C ALA A 189 8.07 -7.07 21.90
N VAL A 190 8.33 -7.14 20.59
CA VAL A 190 7.76 -6.21 19.61
C VAL A 190 6.26 -6.46 19.42
N ARG A 191 5.82 -7.72 19.40
CA ARG A 191 4.40 -8.10 19.35
C ARG A 191 3.64 -7.54 20.55
N ASP A 192 4.17 -7.71 21.77
CA ASP A 192 3.58 -7.21 23.01
C ASP A 192 3.50 -5.69 23.05
N LYS A 193 4.54 -4.99 22.58
CA LYS A 193 4.49 -3.53 22.46
C LYS A 193 3.41 -3.06 21.50
N ARG A 194 3.27 -3.75 20.36
CA ARG A 194 2.24 -3.44 19.36
C ARG A 194 0.84 -3.79 19.89
N SER A 195 0.66 -4.90 20.61
CA SER A 195 -0.65 -5.33 21.14
C SER A 195 -1.18 -4.38 22.20
N LYS A 196 -0.33 -3.88 23.10
CA LYS A 196 -0.70 -2.88 24.13
C LYS A 196 -1.39 -1.64 23.58
N LYS A 197 -1.14 -1.27 22.32
CA LYS A 197 -1.83 -0.14 21.67
C LYS A 197 -3.33 -0.40 21.50
N PHE A 198 -3.71 -1.65 21.28
CA PHE A 198 -5.06 -2.11 20.91
C PHE A 198 -5.78 -2.86 22.04
N GLU A 199 -5.10 -3.06 23.19
CA GLU A 199 -5.68 -3.65 24.40
C GLU A 199 -6.44 -2.61 25.26
N ARG A 200 -6.74 -1.44 24.69
CA ARG A 200 -7.18 -0.26 25.43
C ARG A 200 -8.62 -0.34 25.90
#